data_AF-A0A411WGV0-F1
#
_entry.id   AF-A0A411WGV0-F1
#
_cell.length_a   1.000
_cell.length_b   1.000
_cell.length_c   1.000
_cell.angle_alpha   90.00
_cell.angle_beta   90.00
_cell.angle_gamma   90.00
#
_symmetry.space_group_name_H-M   'P 1'
#
loop_
_entity.id
_entity.type
_entity.pdbx_description
1 polymer ?
#
loop_
_entity_poly.entity_id
_entity_poly.type
_entity_poly.pdbx_seq_one_letter_code
_entity_poly.pdbx_strand_id
1 'polypeptide(L)' 'MANRAFRMVSQRAVNAEKSGNYAAAYTYWHDASLLAIKPVNVWHAETRRDFCATCNRYGWGKKYAS' A
#
# COMPACT_ATOMS: atom_id res chain seq x y z
N MET A 1 23.29 0.01 0.26
CA MET A 1 22.22 -0.92 -0.20
C MET A 1 20.86 -0.30 0.11
N ALA A 2 20.23 0.35 -0.87
CA ALA A 2 18.93 0.99 -0.68
C ALA A 2 17.82 -0.07 -0.71
N ASN A 3 17.35 -0.44 0.48
CA ASN A 3 16.06 -1.03 0.80
C ASN A 3 15.30 -1.79 -0.32
N ARG A 4 15.91 -2.86 -0.86
CA ARG A 4 15.36 -3.68 -1.95
C ARG A 4 14.01 -4.30 -1.58
N ALA A 5 13.86 -4.74 -0.33
CA ALA A 5 12.63 -5.32 0.19
C ALA A 5 11.48 -4.31 0.18
N PHE A 6 11.69 -3.10 0.74
CA PHE A 6 10.73 -2.00 0.66
C PHE A 6 10.30 -1.73 -0.78
N ARG A 7 11.25 -1.64 -1.72
CA ARG A 7 10.95 -1.32 -3.12
C ARG A 7 10.11 -2.41 -3.81
N MET A 8 10.37 -3.68 -3.51
CA MET A 8 9.56 -4.78 -4.07
C MET A 8 8.15 -4.80 -3.50
N VAL A 9 8.03 -4.60 -2.18
CA VAL A 9 6.73 -4.65 -1.48
C VAL A 9 5.89 -3.42 -1.82
N SER A 10 6.48 -2.22 -1.87
CA SER A 10 5.78 -1.01 -2.30
C SER A 10 5.32 -1.10 -3.76
N GLN A 11 6.10 -1.72 -4.64
CA GLN A 11 5.65 -1.96 -6.03
C GLN A 11 4.42 -2.88 -6.09
N ARG A 12 4.37 -3.93 -5.25
CA ARG A 12 3.18 -4.80 -5.13
C ARG A 12 1.98 -4.02 -4.59
N ALA A 13 2.20 -3.16 -3.59
CA ALA A 13 1.16 -2.29 -3.04
C ALA A 13 0.57 -1.36 -4.12
N VAL A 14 1.42 -0.71 -4.92
CA VAL A 14 1.01 0.14 -6.04
C VAL A 14 0.23 -0.65 -7.09
N ASN A 15 0.64 -1.86 -7.42
CA ASN A 15 -0.09 -2.70 -8.37
C ASN A 15 -1.47 -3.08 -7.83
N ALA A 16 -1.58 -3.40 -6.53
CA ALA A 16 -2.85 -3.68 -5.87
C ALA A 16 -3.78 -2.46 -5.90
N GLU A 17 -3.25 -1.25 -5.64
CA GLU A 17 -4.04 -0.01 -5.79
C GLU A 17 -4.55 0.22 -7.20
N LYS A 18 -3.69 0.01 -8.21
CA LYS A 18 -4.09 0.13 -9.62
C LYS A 18 -5.19 -0.84 -10.01
N SER A 19 -5.18 -2.03 -9.42
CA SER A 19 -6.23 -3.03 -9.61
C SER A 19 -7.53 -2.75 -8.83
N GLY A 20 -7.57 -1.68 -8.01
CA GLY A 20 -8.69 -1.37 -7.13
C GLY A 20 -8.80 -2.30 -5.91
N ASN A 21 -7.84 -3.20 -5.71
CA ASN A 21 -7.78 -4.07 -4.54
C ASN A 21 -7.11 -3.36 -3.36
N TYR A 22 -7.85 -2.41 -2.77
CA TYR A 22 -7.35 -1.60 -1.67
C TYR A 22 -7.12 -2.40 -0.37
N ALA A 23 -7.79 -3.54 -0.18
CA ALA A 23 -7.54 -4.44 0.95
C ALA A 23 -6.15 -5.09 0.86
N ALA A 24 -5.76 -5.58 -0.32
CA ALA A 24 -4.42 -6.09 -0.54
C ALA A 24 -3.38 -4.98 -0.48
N ALA A 25 -3.67 -3.81 -1.07
CA ALA A 25 -2.78 -2.65 -1.02
C ALA A 25 -2.49 -2.20 0.42
N TYR A 26 -3.51 -2.17 1.29
CA TYR A 26 -3.35 -1.87 2.72
C TYR A 26 -2.31 -2.79 3.37
N THR A 27 -2.43 -4.09 3.15
CA THR A 27 -1.52 -5.09 3.73
C THR A 27 -0.09 -4.89 3.22
N TYR A 28 0.08 -4.72 1.91
CA TYR A 28 1.41 -4.50 1.34
C TYR A 28 2.04 -3.17 1.81
N TRP A 29 1.26 -2.11 1.99
CA TRP A 29 1.80 -0.85 2.53
C TRP A 29 2.17 -0.98 4.01
N HIS A 30 1.44 -1.79 4.79
CA HIS A 30 1.85 -2.10 6.15
C HIS A 30 3.17 -2.86 6.19
N ASP A 31 3.33 -3.90 5.37
CA ASP A 31 4.59 -4.64 5.28
C ASP A 31 5.75 -3.74 4.80
N ALA A 32 5.47 -2.83 3.86
CA ALA A 32 6.45 -1.85 3.39
C ALA A 32 6.90 -0.91 4.52
N SER A 33 6.01 -0.47 5.41
CA SER A 33 6.40 0.42 6.52
C SER A 33 7.34 -0.28 7.50
N LEU A 34 7.12 -1.57 7.78
CA LEU A 34 8.00 -2.39 8.63
C LEU A 34 9.37 -2.63 8.01
N LEU A 35 9.44 -2.73 6.68
CA LEU A 35 10.69 -2.92 5.94
C LEU A 35 11.41 -1.60 5.64
N ALA A 36 10.82 -0.45 5.95
CA ALA A 36 11.39 0.86 5.64
C ALA A 36 12.51 1.24 6.61
N ILE A 37 13.76 1.32 6.11
CA ILE A 37 14.92 1.77 6.90
C ILE A 37 14.91 3.30 7.10
N LYS A 38 14.46 4.05 6.08
CA LYS A 38 14.43 5.51 6.13
C LYS A 38 13.08 6.00 6.68
N PRO A 39 13.05 6.94 7.63
CA PRO A 39 11.81 7.48 8.20
C PRO A 39 10.84 8.02 7.13
N VAL A 40 11.35 8.67 6.08
CA VAL A 40 10.53 9.17 4.96
C VAL A 40 9.77 8.05 4.23
N ASN A 41 10.35 6.85 4.14
CA ASN A 41 9.72 5.70 3.50
C ASN A 41 8.69 5.05 4.43
N VAL A 42 8.93 5.07 5.74
CA VAL A 42 7.95 4.63 6.76
C VAL A 42 6.72 5.53 6.64
N TRP A 43 6.92 6.85 6.73
CA TRP A 43 5.84 7.83 6.63
C TRP A 43 5.05 7.71 5.31
N HIS A 44 5.76 7.55 4.18
CA HIS A 44 5.11 7.34 2.89
C HIS A 44 4.24 6.08 2.89
N ALA A 45 4.77 4.95 3.38
CA ALA A 45 4.03 3.69 3.41
C ALA A 45 2.81 3.76 4.35
N GLU A 46 2.94 4.37 5.52
CA GLU A 46 1.84 4.56 6.46
C GLU A 46 0.75 5.47 5.89
N THR A 47 1.13 6.60 5.27
CA THR A 47 0.18 7.50 4.61
C THR A 47 -0.62 6.78 3.52
N ARG A 48 0.05 5.93 2.74
CA ARG A 48 -0.60 5.14 1.68
C ARG A 48 -1.47 4.03 2.23
N ARG A 49 -1.05 3.39 3.33
CA ARG A 49 -1.87 2.43 4.05
C ARG A 49 -3.19 3.06 4.50
N ASP A 50 -3.14 4.24 5.11
CA ASP A 50 -4.33 4.93 5.63
C ASP A 50 -5.25 5.39 4.49
N PHE A 51 -4.68 5.83 3.37
CA PHE A 51 -5.43 6.08 2.13
C PHE A 51 -6.16 4.81 1.65
N CYS A 52 -5.47 3.67 1.57
CA CYS A 52 -6.06 2.41 1.15
C CYS A 52 -7.15 1.93 2.13
N ALA A 53 -6.96 2.11 3.44
CA ALA A 53 -7.98 1.80 4.45
C ALA A 53 -9.26 2.63 4.22
N THR A 54 -9.08 3.91 3.91
CA THR A 54 -10.16 4.85 3.59
C THR A 54 -10.89 4.41 2.32
N CYS A 55 -10.16 4.17 1.22
CA CYS A 55 -10.74 3.69 -0.04
C CYS A 55 -11.50 2.38 0.12
N ASN A 56 -10.94 1.41 0.87
CA ASN A 56 -11.59 0.14 1.16
C ASN A 56 -12.88 0.32 1.98
N ARG A 57 -12.87 1.21 2.99
CA ARG A 57 -14.04 1.52 3.83
C ARG A 57 -15.17 2.18 3.04
N TYR A 58 -14.85 3.10 2.13
CA TYR A 58 -15.85 3.77 1.29
C TYR A 58 -16.24 2.98 0.04
N GLY A 59 -15.67 1.78 -0.16
CA GLY A 59 -15.95 0.94 -1.32
C GLY A 59 -15.48 1.53 -2.65
N TRP A 60 -14.55 2.48 -2.62
CA TRP A 60 -13.88 2.94 -3.83
C TRP A 60 -13.10 1.73 -4.37
N GLY A 61 -13.39 1.29 -5.60
CA GLY A 61 -12.88 0.02 -6.16
C GLY A 61 -13.89 -1.14 -6.22
N LYS A 62 -14.94 -1.15 -5.38
CA LYS A 62 -16.01 -2.18 -5.45
C LYS A 62 -17.05 -1.92 -6.53
N LYS A 63 -17.06 -0.75 -7.16
CA LYS A 63 -18.00 -0.42 -8.26
C LYS A 63 -17.75 -1.17 -9.57
N TYR A 64 -16.67 -1.95 -9.68
CA TYR A 64 -16.33 -2.73 -10.89
C TYR A 64 -16.19 -4.24 -10.65
N ALA A 65 -16.48 -4.71 -9.43
CA ALA A 65 -16.55 -6.14 -9.13
C ALA A 65 -18.02 -6.57 -9.12
N SER A 66 -18.64 -6.56 -10.31
CA SER A 66 -19.90 -7.28 -10.59
C SER A 66 -19.59 -8.70 -11.01
#